data_AF-A0A1C6EQA9-F1
#
_entry.id   AF-A0A1C6EQA9-F1
#
_cell.length_a   1.000
_cell.length_b   1.000
_cell.length_c   1.000
_cell.angle_alpha   90.00
_cell.angle_beta   90.00
_cell.angle_gamma   90.00
#
_symmetry.space_group_name_H-M   'P 1'
#
loop_
_entity.id
_entity.type
_entity.pdbx_description
1 polymer ?
#
loop_
_entity_poly.entity_id
_entity_poly.type
_entity_poly.pdbx_seq_one_letter_code
_entity_poly.pdbx_strand_id
1 'polypeptide(L)'
;MAKCKRCGLKTVLSEDDIQKMVEQVTSMKSVRLVSSDVYENRFDICQNCDDFMYGSTCGVCGCVMQIRARLSDGKCPKKKW
;
A
#
# COMPACT_ATOMS: atom_id res chain seq x y z
N MET A 1 0.19 -2.71 -19.30
CA MET A 1 1.26 -2.97 -18.30
C MET A 1 2.47 -2.12 -18.64
N ALA A 2 2.79 -1.12 -17.80
CA ALA A 2 4.04 -0.39 -17.96
C ALA A 2 5.22 -1.30 -17.54
N LYS A 3 6.29 -1.31 -18.35
CA LYS A 3 7.52 -2.07 -18.11
C LYS A 3 8.67 -1.08 -18.03
N CYS A 4 9.66 -1.37 -17.18
CA CYS A 4 10.84 -0.52 -17.09
C CYS A 4 11.61 -0.59 -18.40
N LYS A 5 11.89 0.56 -19.03
CA LYS A 5 12.57 0.64 -20.34
C LYS A 5 14.00 0.07 -20.34
N ARG A 6 14.60 -0.12 -19.15
CA ARG A 6 15.98 -0.59 -19.00
C ARG A 6 16.09 -2.09 -18.67
N CYS A 7 15.23 -2.61 -17.80
CA CYS A 7 15.32 -3.98 -17.32
C CYS A 7 14.10 -4.85 -17.63
N GLY A 8 13.06 -4.30 -18.29
CA GLY A 8 11.86 -5.04 -18.68
C GLY A 8 10.96 -5.50 -17.53
N LEU A 9 11.33 -5.20 -16.27
CA LEU A 9 10.59 -5.57 -15.08
C LEU A 9 9.20 -4.91 -15.08
N LYS A 10 8.22 -5.62 -14.53
CA LYS A 10 6.86 -5.07 -14.31
C LYS A 10 6.97 -3.86 -13.37
N THR A 11 6.47 -2.70 -13.81
CA THR A 11 6.48 -1.49 -12.96
C THR A 11 5.16 -1.27 -12.22
N VAL A 12 4.20 -2.18 -12.44
CA VAL A 12 2.88 -2.14 -11.81
C VAL A 12 2.59 -3.55 -11.29
N LEU A 13 2.22 -3.63 -10.01
CA LEU A 13 1.77 -4.88 -9.38
C LEU A 13 0.34 -5.18 -9.81
N SER A 14 0.05 -6.44 -10.09
CA SER A 14 -1.33 -6.87 -10.35
C SER A 14 -2.11 -6.91 -9.04
N GLU A 15 -3.43 -6.80 -9.09
CA GLU A 15 -4.27 -6.91 -7.89
C GLU A 15 -4.05 -8.24 -7.15
N ASP A 16 -3.87 -9.34 -7.89
CA ASP A 16 -3.55 -10.67 -7.34
C ASP A 16 -2.21 -10.69 -6.59
N ASP A 17 -1.18 -10.02 -7.13
CA ASP A 17 0.13 -9.90 -6.49
C ASP A 17 0.01 -9.12 -5.15
N ILE A 18 -0.79 -8.04 -5.16
CA ILE A 18 -1.03 -7.22 -3.97
C ILE A 18 -1.80 -8.00 -2.90
N GLN A 19 -2.83 -8.76 -3.28
CA GLN A 19 -3.60 -9.59 -2.35
C GLN A 19 -2.71 -10.62 -1.67
N LYS A 20 -1.84 -11.31 -2.42
CA LYS A 20 -0.85 -12.24 -1.85
C LYS A 20 0.06 -11.55 -0.85
N MET A 21 0.57 -10.36 -1.17
CA MET A 21 1.41 -9.61 -0.23
C MET A 21 0.66 -9.21 1.04
N VAL A 22 -0.60 -8.78 0.92
CA VAL A 22 -1.46 -8.45 2.06
C VAL A 22 -1.65 -9.68 2.95
N GLU A 23 -2.04 -10.80 2.38
CA GLU A 23 -2.29 -12.05 3.13
C GLU A 23 -1.05 -12.54 3.88
N GLN A 24 0.11 -12.45 3.23
CA GLN A 24 1.39 -12.79 3.86
C GLN A 24 1.67 -11.90 5.08
N VAL A 25 1.49 -10.58 4.95
CA VAL A 25 1.74 -9.65 6.06
C VAL A 25 0.72 -9.82 7.19
N THR A 26 -0.56 -10.01 6.87
CA THR A 26 -1.61 -10.17 7.90
C THR A 26 -1.49 -11.51 8.63
N SER A 27 -0.85 -12.51 8.04
CA SER A 27 -0.61 -13.82 8.67
C SER A 27 0.61 -13.82 9.60
N MET A 28 1.44 -12.77 9.60
CA MET A 28 2.62 -12.67 10.45
C MET A 28 2.25 -12.27 11.89
N LYS A 29 2.54 -13.15 12.85
CA LYS A 29 2.26 -12.91 14.29
C LYS A 29 3.00 -11.70 14.89
N SER A 30 4.11 -11.27 14.27
CA SER A 30 4.91 -10.13 14.74
C SER A 30 4.36 -8.78 14.31
N VAL A 31 3.34 -8.75 13.45
CA VAL A 31 2.78 -7.53 12.89
C VAL A 31 1.54 -7.14 13.69
N ARG A 32 1.52 -5.90 14.18
CA ARG A 32 0.31 -5.30 14.75
C ARG A 32 -0.50 -4.64 13.66
N LEU A 33 -1.77 -5.02 13.58
CA LEU A 33 -2.72 -4.47 12.63
C LEU A 33 -3.67 -3.50 13.35
N VAL A 34 -4.11 -2.47 12.63
CA VAL A 34 -5.20 -1.59 13.09
C VAL A 34 -6.56 -2.24 12.84
N SER A 35 -7.62 -1.68 13.45
CA SER A 35 -9.00 -2.07 13.14
C SER A 35 -9.39 -1.73 11.71
N SER A 36 -10.42 -2.39 11.20
CA SER A 36 -10.96 -2.16 9.86
C SER A 36 -11.32 -0.69 9.63
N ASP A 37 -11.98 -0.04 10.59
CA ASP A 37 -12.38 1.37 10.47
C ASP A 37 -11.18 2.31 10.29
N VAL A 38 -10.10 2.06 11.03
CA VAL A 38 -8.87 2.85 10.92
C VAL A 38 -8.18 2.59 9.59
N TYR A 39 -8.16 1.33 9.14
CA TYR A 39 -7.64 1.01 7.81
C TYR A 39 -8.42 1.71 6.71
N GLU A 40 -9.75 1.64 6.73
CA GLU A 40 -10.64 2.25 5.72
C GLU A 40 -10.45 3.76 5.70
N ASN A 41 -10.40 4.42 6.86
CA ASN A 41 -10.15 5.85 6.95
C ASN A 41 -8.78 6.24 6.37
N ARG A 42 -7.71 5.53 6.76
CA ARG A 42 -6.35 5.80 6.24
C ARG A 42 -6.25 5.55 4.73
N PHE A 43 -6.91 4.51 4.25
CA PHE A 43 -6.88 4.14 2.85
C PHE A 43 -7.66 5.15 2.00
N ASP A 44 -8.84 5.59 2.44
CA ASP A 44 -9.63 6.65 1.80
C ASP A 44 -8.85 7.97 1.70
N ILE A 45 -8.18 8.39 2.79
CA ILE A 45 -7.29 9.56 2.79
C ILE A 45 -6.21 9.42 1.72
N CYS A 46 -5.65 8.22 1.56
CA CYS A 46 -4.61 7.97 0.58
C CYS A 46 -5.17 7.91 -0.85
N GLN A 47 -6.35 7.32 -1.07
CA GLN A 47 -6.99 7.25 -2.40
C GLN A 47 -7.31 8.63 -2.96
N ASN A 48 -7.61 9.59 -2.09
CA ASN A 48 -7.85 11.00 -2.45
C ASN A 48 -6.56 11.85 -2.49
N CYS A 49 -5.37 11.24 -2.39
CA CYS A 49 -4.10 11.96 -2.42
C CYS A 49 -3.53 12.05 -3.84
N ASP A 50 -2.96 13.19 -4.21
CA ASP A 50 -2.35 13.44 -5.53
C ASP A 50 -1.22 12.44 -5.85
N ASP A 51 -0.54 11.95 -4.80
CA ASP A 51 0.55 10.98 -4.90
C ASP A 51 0.07 9.51 -4.93
N PHE A 52 -1.23 9.23 -5.03
CA PHE A 52 -1.71 7.85 -5.13
C PHE A 52 -1.56 7.31 -6.56
N MET A 53 -0.58 6.42 -6.72
CA MET A 53 -0.17 5.91 -8.01
C MET A 53 -0.63 4.47 -8.20
N TYR A 54 -0.98 4.14 -9.45
CA TYR A 54 -1.24 2.77 -9.89
C TYR A 54 -2.32 2.04 -9.06
N GLY A 55 -3.26 2.79 -8.47
CA GLY A 55 -4.36 2.23 -7.67
C GLY A 55 -3.94 1.49 -6.39
N SER A 56 -2.69 1.62 -5.96
CA SER A 56 -2.15 0.81 -4.85
C SER A 56 -0.94 1.39 -4.16
N THR A 57 -0.15 2.25 -4.82
CA THR A 57 1.20 2.62 -4.37
C THR A 57 1.26 4.10 -4.04
N CYS A 58 1.88 4.47 -2.93
CA CYS A 58 2.18 5.87 -2.64
C CYS A 58 3.40 6.33 -3.44
N GLY A 59 3.28 7.39 -4.23
CA GLY A 59 4.35 7.99 -5.02
C GLY A 59 5.45 8.66 -4.19
N VAL A 60 5.20 8.95 -2.91
CA VAL A 60 6.19 9.57 -2.01
C VAL A 60 7.10 8.53 -1.36
N CYS A 61 6.53 7.46 -0.80
CA CYS A 61 7.30 6.44 -0.07
C CYS A 61 7.46 5.11 -0.82
N GLY A 62 6.77 4.92 -1.95
CA GLY A 62 6.81 3.68 -2.73
C GLY A 62 6.12 2.48 -2.08
N CYS A 63 5.41 2.66 -0.97
CA CYS A 63 4.75 1.55 -0.27
C CYS A 63 3.40 1.18 -0.91
N VAL A 64 3.07 -0.11 -0.85
CA VAL A 64 1.73 -0.62 -1.16
C VAL A 64 0.77 -0.24 -0.02
N MET A 65 -0.23 0.57 -0.34
CA MET A 65 -1.07 1.24 0.65
C MET A 65 -2.11 0.33 1.28
N GLN A 66 -2.54 -0.71 0.56
CA GLN A 66 -3.31 -1.81 1.13
C GLN A 66 -2.57 -2.45 2.32
N ILE A 67 -1.24 -2.49 2.30
CA ILE A 67 -0.46 -3.04 3.42
C ILE A 67 -0.21 -1.96 4.46
N ARG A 68 0.36 -0.82 4.05
CA ARG A 68 0.81 0.23 4.98
C ARG A 68 -0.31 0.79 5.84
N ALA A 69 -1.52 0.95 5.29
CA ALA A 69 -2.67 1.45 6.05
C ALA A 69 -3.12 0.48 7.16
N ARG A 70 -2.90 -0.83 6.98
CA ARG A 70 -3.24 -1.89 7.95
C ARG A 70 -2.26 -1.97 9.11
N LEU A 71 -1.03 -1.52 8.95
CA LEU A 71 0.00 -1.60 9.99
C LEU A 71 -0.25 -0.56 11.09
N SER A 72 -0.18 -0.97 12.36
CA SER A 72 -0.32 -0.05 13.51
C SER A 72 0.74 1.06 13.48
N ASP A 73 1.99 0.71 13.18
CA ASP A 73 3.10 1.65 12.99
C ASP A 73 3.14 2.32 11.59
N GLY A 74 2.14 2.05 10.75
CA GLY A 74 2.01 2.60 9.41
C GLY A 74 1.66 4.09 9.43
N LYS A 75 2.68 4.95 9.23
CA LYS A 75 2.51 6.42 9.19
C LYS A 75 2.48 6.97 7.77
N CYS A 76 1.70 8.02 7.52
CA CYS A 76 1.77 8.74 6.26
C CYS A 76 3.11 9.52 6.16
N PRO A 77 3.88 9.43 5.06
CA PRO A 77 5.06 10.29 4.87
C PRO A 77 4.69 11.79 4.84
N LYS A 78 3.47 12.12 4.41
CA LYS A 78 2.91 13.48 4.42
C LYS A 78 2.11 13.81 5.69
N LYS A 79 2.12 12.92 6.70
CA LYS A 79 1.40 13.08 7.98
C LYS A 79 -0.10 13.39 7.83
N LYS A 80 -0.77 12.82 6.82
CA LYS A 80 -2.21 12.97 6.59
C LYS A 80 -3.08 12.09 7.50
N TRP A 81 -2.46 11.13 8.20
CA TRP A 81 -3.02 10.29 9.26
C TRP A 81 -1.91 9.87 10.22
#